data_AF-A0A087CCW4-F1
#
_entry.id   AF-A0A087CCW4-F1
#
_cell.length_a   1.000
_cell.length_b   1.000
_cell.length_c   1.000
_cell.angle_alpha   90.00
_cell.angle_beta   90.00
_cell.angle_gamma   90.00
#
_symmetry.space_group_name_H-M   'P 1'
#
loop_
_entity.id
_entity.type
_entity.pdbx_description
1 polymer ?
#
loop_
_entity_poly.entity_id
_entity_poly.type
_entity_poly.pdbx_seq_one_letter_code
_entity_poly.pdbx_strand_id
1 'polypeptide(L)'
;MLFCGPGESLRFLRRISSLPYNGSLIRVAYRELLHARSSNTKVFHTIRGIVKLSWIGHSKHRSSTVGRMFAALMASLLVISAASCSPSPDNTQSASTSASTTKATGSVAIFTPSDGITLSQHTPLNKWTAFVSELSASLRTRHMDKQSISTQTQDTLDEQSRAVQDYVVNHVTQASGNSSSASSSGSGSESLIVAPVIENTSTERQFGDYLGKALQHSSSGTGTQSEGTSSPSSSASSSKSASATASSSASSDSDTESSSEQASVSRMISALNLAKKSGMHVVLLSSTLEGFTPDLFVPMSSVQQMAQVQAKQLVSKLELDKTSTENPKQIEIMLPSDSANSSKSSDTTTSSSIDQTAFAAMWEVLGPYFRNGTVVSPSALLDKNSTADSWKSVTFDASNEDSIKKELTNRLGKNSKASGKHTRIDGILATNDYVASAVTTTLSSLGYTGTAADINPEITISGIVDNITGKKDLKKSKAPDPSVAPEGQSDSEEQSDSTASSDSSASSDSSTDSEKDGTDDSSWPIVTGYGAYLDNIPGIVDGQQWMTALEDRKTLADTLAQALALMNADQSLSTISSIASAKSNGITAPTLTHALITVSASNLKSALIDTDYVTAADAGL
;
A
#
# COMPACT_ATOMS: atom_id res chain seq x y z
N MET A 1 -18.28 44.42 -13.11
CA MET A 1 -19.55 45.15 -12.99
C MET A 1 -20.71 44.17 -13.14
N LEU A 2 -21.53 44.07 -12.10
CA LEU A 2 -22.97 43.75 -12.02
C LEU A 2 -23.24 42.89 -10.79
N PHE A 3 -23.54 43.60 -9.70
CA PHE A 3 -24.24 43.10 -8.52
C PHE A 3 -25.62 42.59 -8.93
N CYS A 4 -26.04 41.44 -8.41
CA CYS A 4 -27.47 41.13 -8.28
C CYS A 4 -27.75 40.81 -6.80
N GLY A 5 -28.55 41.67 -6.18
CA GLY A 5 -28.80 41.68 -4.74
C GLY A 5 -29.89 40.69 -4.27
N PRO A 6 -30.18 40.66 -2.95
CA PRO A 6 -30.98 39.62 -2.28
C PRO A 6 -32.49 39.61 -2.60
N GLY A 7 -32.92 40.37 -3.61
CA GLY A 7 -34.35 40.62 -3.89
C GLY A 7 -35.05 39.59 -4.77
N GLU A 8 -34.33 38.75 -5.52
CA GLU A 8 -34.95 37.78 -6.45
C GLU A 8 -35.36 36.47 -5.78
N SER A 9 -34.60 35.97 -4.80
CA SER A 9 -34.94 34.75 -4.06
C SER A 9 -36.26 34.88 -3.28
N LEU A 10 -36.58 36.07 -2.78
CA LEU A 10 -37.84 36.36 -2.08
C LEU A 10 -39.04 36.50 -3.03
N ARG A 11 -38.83 36.92 -4.29
CA ARG A 11 -39.90 36.93 -5.31
C ARG A 11 -40.20 35.53 -5.84
N PHE A 12 -39.18 34.67 -5.95
CA PHE A 12 -39.35 33.27 -6.35
C PHE A 12 -40.15 32.47 -5.29
N LEU A 13 -39.82 32.65 -4.01
CA LEU A 13 -40.52 32.00 -2.90
C LEU A 13 -41.97 32.50 -2.74
N ARG A 14 -42.25 33.80 -2.99
CA ARG A 14 -43.63 34.33 -2.99
C ARG A 14 -44.48 33.83 -4.15
N ARG A 15 -43.87 33.44 -5.28
CA ARG A 15 -44.61 32.93 -6.45
C ARG A 15 -45.00 31.46 -6.27
N ILE A 16 -44.15 30.67 -5.62
CA ILE A 16 -44.39 29.25 -5.31
C ILE A 16 -45.51 29.09 -4.25
N SER A 17 -45.61 30.01 -3.28
CA SER A 17 -46.63 29.92 -2.22
C SER A 17 -48.06 30.31 -2.64
N SER A 18 -48.26 30.77 -3.88
CA SER A 18 -49.56 31.26 -4.39
C SER A 18 -50.29 30.34 -5.37
N LEU A 19 -49.75 29.14 -5.66
CA LEU A 19 -50.33 28.22 -6.64
C LEU A 19 -51.18 27.12 -5.97
N PRO A 20 -52.40 26.85 -6.46
CA PRO A 20 -53.25 25.81 -5.89
C PRO A 20 -52.70 24.41 -6.19
N TYR A 21 -52.71 23.55 -5.17
CA TYR A 21 -52.22 22.19 -5.19
C TYR A 21 -53.04 21.32 -6.16
N ASN A 22 -52.53 21.12 -7.38
CA ASN A 22 -52.89 19.97 -8.20
C ASN A 22 -51.84 19.70 -9.28
N GLY A 23 -51.19 18.52 -9.20
CA GLY A 23 -50.58 17.69 -10.26
C GLY A 23 -49.60 18.27 -11.31
N SER A 24 -49.53 19.58 -11.52
CA SER A 24 -48.83 20.19 -12.65
C SER A 24 -47.47 20.82 -12.28
N LEU A 25 -47.09 20.79 -10.99
CA LEU A 25 -45.78 21.28 -10.52
C LEU A 25 -44.62 20.50 -11.15
N ILE A 26 -44.80 19.20 -11.41
CA ILE A 26 -43.74 18.31 -11.90
C ILE A 26 -43.40 18.60 -13.36
N ARG A 27 -44.37 18.98 -14.21
CA ARG A 27 -44.11 19.24 -15.64
C ARG A 27 -43.47 20.60 -15.91
N VAL A 28 -43.72 21.60 -15.07
CA VAL A 28 -43.11 22.95 -15.20
C VAL A 28 -41.70 22.95 -14.61
N ALA A 29 -41.50 22.31 -13.46
CA ALA A 29 -40.17 22.19 -12.85
C ALA A 29 -39.18 21.41 -13.74
N TYR A 30 -39.64 20.37 -14.45
CA TYR A 30 -38.79 19.58 -15.34
C TYR A 30 -38.39 20.35 -16.63
N ARG A 31 -39.26 21.25 -17.11
CA ARG A 31 -39.01 22.02 -18.35
C ARG A 31 -38.03 23.18 -18.12
N GLU A 32 -38.01 23.77 -16.93
CA GLU A 32 -37.05 24.81 -16.53
C GLU A 32 -35.67 24.23 -16.14
N LEU A 33 -35.62 23.03 -15.54
CA LEU A 33 -34.36 22.35 -15.20
C LEU A 33 -33.54 21.89 -16.43
N LEU A 34 -34.20 21.67 -17.57
CA LEU A 34 -33.54 21.29 -18.83
C LEU A 34 -32.89 22.48 -19.57
N HIS A 35 -33.23 23.73 -19.22
CA HIS A 35 -32.67 24.93 -19.87
C HIS A 35 -31.53 25.60 -19.09
N ALA A 36 -31.22 25.14 -17.88
CA ALA A 36 -30.13 25.69 -17.06
C ALA A 36 -28.78 25.02 -17.39
N ARG A 37 -27.97 25.65 -18.25
CA ARG A 37 -26.59 25.23 -18.54
C ARG A 37 -25.65 25.90 -17.53
N SER A 38 -25.22 25.21 -16.46
CA SER A 38 -24.15 25.73 -15.57
C SER A 38 -23.46 24.67 -14.69
N SER A 39 -22.16 24.88 -14.54
CA SER A 39 -21.09 24.02 -14.03
C SER A 39 -21.09 23.82 -12.51
N ASN A 40 -21.97 22.97 -11.97
CA ASN A 40 -21.84 22.53 -10.58
C ASN A 40 -22.45 21.13 -10.34
N THR A 41 -21.62 20.10 -10.42
CA THR A 41 -21.99 18.68 -10.44
C THR A 41 -22.52 18.16 -9.09
N LYS A 42 -22.20 18.81 -7.96
CA LYS A 42 -22.59 18.36 -6.62
C LYS A 42 -24.07 18.59 -6.29
N VAL A 43 -24.70 19.63 -6.83
CA VAL A 43 -26.13 19.92 -6.59
C VAL A 43 -27.05 18.96 -7.36
N PHE A 44 -26.61 18.51 -8.54
CA PHE A 44 -27.36 17.56 -9.37
C PHE A 44 -27.42 16.15 -8.78
N HIS A 45 -26.36 15.69 -8.09
CA HIS A 45 -26.35 14.37 -7.46
C HIS A 45 -27.29 14.27 -6.25
N THR A 46 -27.38 15.33 -5.44
CA THR A 46 -28.29 15.38 -4.28
C THR A 46 -29.76 15.38 -4.71
N ILE A 47 -30.10 16.12 -5.77
CA ILE A 47 -31.48 16.18 -6.29
C ILE A 47 -31.88 14.86 -6.97
N ARG A 48 -30.94 14.21 -7.67
CA ARG A 48 -31.18 12.90 -8.30
C ARG A 48 -31.34 11.78 -7.26
N GLY A 49 -30.70 11.89 -6.10
CA GLY A 49 -30.89 10.99 -4.96
C GLY A 49 -32.28 11.10 -4.34
N ILE A 50 -32.78 12.32 -4.15
CA ILE A 50 -34.12 12.59 -3.57
C ILE A 50 -35.23 12.08 -4.48
N VAL A 51 -35.09 12.21 -5.82
CA VAL A 51 -36.08 11.70 -6.78
C VAL A 51 -36.07 10.17 -6.87
N LYS A 52 -34.91 9.51 -6.70
CA LYS A 52 -34.81 8.04 -6.70
C LYS A 52 -35.44 7.39 -5.45
N LEU A 53 -35.35 8.05 -4.31
CA LEU A 53 -35.99 7.61 -3.05
C LEU A 53 -37.53 7.69 -3.11
N SER A 54 -38.10 8.52 -3.98
CA SER A 54 -39.56 8.58 -4.19
C SER A 54 -40.09 7.54 -5.18
N TRP A 55 -39.23 6.80 -5.89
CA TRP A 55 -39.64 5.85 -6.93
C TRP A 55 -39.63 4.38 -6.48
N ILE A 56 -39.04 4.07 -5.32
CA ILE A 56 -38.94 2.70 -4.77
C ILE A 56 -40.11 2.32 -3.84
N GLY A 57 -41.11 3.19 -3.69
CA GLY A 57 -42.24 2.99 -2.78
C GLY A 57 -43.60 2.88 -3.45
N HIS A 58 -43.77 2.11 -4.54
CA HIS A 58 -45.11 1.81 -5.07
C HIS A 58 -45.21 0.41 -5.66
N SER A 59 -45.37 -0.59 -4.78
CA SER A 59 -45.83 -1.94 -5.14
C SER A 59 -46.74 -2.51 -4.05
N LYS A 60 -48.05 -2.39 -4.32
CA LYS A 60 -49.21 -3.19 -3.87
C LYS A 60 -49.27 -3.78 -2.43
N HIS A 61 -50.22 -3.20 -1.69
CA HIS A 61 -51.20 -3.77 -0.74
C HIS A 61 -50.92 -3.89 0.77
N ARG A 62 -51.89 -3.26 1.48
CA ARG A 62 -52.53 -3.59 2.78
C ARG A 62 -51.84 -3.18 4.10
N SER A 63 -52.34 -2.05 4.62
CA SER A 63 -52.83 -1.83 6.00
C SER A 63 -51.94 -2.24 7.18
N SER A 64 -51.29 -1.28 7.85
CA SER A 64 -51.33 -1.18 9.32
C SER A 64 -50.98 0.24 9.82
N THR A 65 -51.70 0.66 10.85
CA THR A 65 -51.78 1.98 11.47
C THR A 65 -50.63 2.27 12.42
N VAL A 66 -49.39 2.44 11.91
CA VAL A 66 -48.24 2.86 12.75
C VAL A 66 -47.43 4.02 12.14
N GLY A 67 -47.52 4.28 10.83
CA GLY A 67 -46.81 5.37 10.16
C GLY A 67 -47.34 6.80 10.39
N ARG A 68 -48.37 6.99 11.23
CA ARG A 68 -49.03 8.28 11.43
C ARG A 68 -48.58 9.06 12.67
N MET A 69 -47.72 8.50 13.53
CA MET A 69 -47.23 9.21 14.74
C MET A 69 -45.83 9.83 14.62
N PHE A 70 -45.05 9.54 13.57
CA PHE A 70 -43.68 10.08 13.47
C PHE A 70 -43.56 11.45 12.76
N ALA A 71 -44.63 11.95 12.16
CA ALA A 71 -44.64 13.22 11.43
C ALA A 71 -45.03 14.45 12.29
N ALA A 72 -45.35 14.26 13.58
CA ALA A 72 -45.84 15.32 14.47
C ALA A 72 -44.83 15.81 15.52
N LEU A 73 -43.61 15.27 15.57
CA LEU A 73 -42.60 15.60 16.60
C LEU A 73 -41.38 16.37 16.08
N MET A 74 -41.24 16.56 14.76
CA MET A 74 -40.11 17.26 14.13
C MET A 74 -40.43 18.70 13.69
N ALA A 75 -41.51 19.30 14.21
CA ALA A 75 -41.91 20.67 13.88
C ALA A 75 -41.74 21.68 15.05
N SER A 76 -41.08 21.29 16.15
CA SER A 76 -41.16 22.05 17.41
C SER A 76 -39.84 22.55 18.01
N LEU A 77 -38.70 22.52 17.31
CA LEU A 77 -37.40 22.92 17.89
C LEU A 77 -36.52 23.81 16.99
N LEU A 78 -37.14 24.69 16.21
CA LEU A 78 -36.42 25.74 15.49
C LEU A 78 -37.12 27.07 15.75
N VAL A 79 -36.63 27.83 16.76
CA VAL A 79 -36.70 29.31 16.95
C VAL A 79 -36.29 29.64 18.40
N ILE A 80 -35.57 30.76 18.57
CA ILE A 80 -35.00 31.44 19.77
C ILE A 80 -33.46 31.33 19.79
N SER A 81 -32.61 32.37 19.77
CA SER A 81 -32.74 33.82 19.58
C SER A 81 -31.33 34.40 19.34
N ALA A 82 -31.23 35.38 18.44
CA ALA A 82 -30.08 36.27 18.34
C ALA A 82 -30.35 37.57 19.13
N ALA A 83 -29.44 37.96 20.03
CA ALA A 83 -29.12 39.34 20.41
C ALA A 83 -28.12 39.36 21.58
N SER A 84 -26.92 39.92 21.38
CA SER A 84 -26.42 41.03 22.21
C SER A 84 -25.09 41.57 21.66
N CYS A 85 -24.97 42.89 21.69
CA CYS A 85 -23.94 43.75 21.10
C CYS A 85 -22.60 43.76 21.84
N SER A 86 -21.56 44.21 21.12
CA SER A 86 -20.28 44.71 21.65
C SER A 86 -20.45 45.91 22.60
N PRO A 87 -19.49 46.10 23.53
CA PRO A 87 -18.96 47.44 23.79
C PRO A 87 -17.41 47.45 23.84
N SER A 88 -16.83 48.61 23.50
CA SER A 88 -15.45 48.99 23.84
C SER A 88 -15.46 50.01 24.99
N PRO A 89 -14.30 50.47 25.48
CA PRO A 89 -13.60 49.96 26.65
C PRO A 89 -13.79 50.85 27.89
N ASP A 90 -13.72 50.29 29.09
CA ASP A 90 -13.19 51.04 30.23
C ASP A 90 -12.65 50.13 31.35
N ASN A 91 -11.61 50.64 32.01
CA ASN A 91 -10.82 50.00 33.06
C ASN A 91 -11.67 49.54 34.26
N THR A 92 -11.51 48.28 34.68
CA THR A 92 -11.42 47.90 36.12
C THR A 92 -11.02 46.44 36.29
N GLN A 93 -10.00 46.20 37.11
CA GLN A 93 -9.51 44.90 37.53
C GLN A 93 -10.55 44.12 38.36
N SER A 94 -10.74 42.83 38.07
CA SER A 94 -10.91 41.77 39.08
C SER A 94 -10.79 40.38 38.46
N ALA A 95 -10.23 39.46 39.24
CA ALA A 95 -9.54 38.26 38.82
C ALA A 95 -10.41 37.00 38.67
N SER A 96 -9.79 36.00 38.03
CA SER A 96 -10.01 34.54 38.09
C SER A 96 -11.16 33.94 37.27
N THR A 97 -10.80 33.32 36.15
CA THR A 97 -10.74 31.85 36.02
C THR A 97 -9.95 31.56 34.73
N SER A 98 -8.75 31.00 34.88
CA SER A 98 -7.84 30.70 33.78
C SER A 98 -8.49 29.70 32.82
N ALA A 99 -8.87 30.19 31.64
CA ALA A 99 -8.99 29.34 30.46
C ALA A 99 -7.58 28.78 30.18
N SER A 100 -7.46 27.46 30.13
CA SER A 100 -6.25 26.79 29.68
C SER A 100 -5.90 27.32 28.30
N THR A 101 -4.83 28.09 28.20
CA THR A 101 -4.22 28.48 26.93
C THR A 101 -3.85 27.19 26.20
N THR A 102 -4.54 26.91 25.10
CA THR A 102 -4.16 25.89 24.13
C THR A 102 -2.72 26.18 23.73
N LYS A 103 -1.80 25.32 24.19
CA LYS A 103 -0.39 25.34 23.82
C LYS A 103 -0.33 25.35 22.29
N ALA A 104 0.37 26.31 21.70
CA ALA A 104 0.46 26.46 20.24
C ALA A 104 0.92 25.12 19.63
N THR A 105 -0.01 24.38 19.06
CA THR A 105 0.26 23.22 18.21
C THR A 105 0.91 23.78 16.95
N GLY A 106 2.24 23.68 16.85
CA GLY A 106 3.01 24.22 15.73
C GLY A 106 2.54 23.73 14.36
N SER A 107 3.16 24.21 13.29
CA SER A 107 2.81 23.90 11.90
C SER A 107 3.43 22.61 11.39
N VAL A 108 2.80 22.03 10.36
CA VAL A 108 3.26 20.86 9.64
C VAL A 108 3.14 21.09 8.14
N ALA A 109 4.23 20.89 7.40
CA ALA A 109 4.26 20.91 5.95
C ALA A 109 4.64 19.53 5.41
N ILE A 110 3.82 19.00 4.49
CA ILE A 110 3.96 17.64 3.95
C ILE A 110 4.18 17.75 2.44
N PHE A 111 5.30 17.22 1.97
CA PHE A 111 5.67 17.10 0.56
C PHE A 111 5.78 15.62 0.21
N THR A 112 4.92 15.15 -0.70
CA THR A 112 4.95 13.75 -1.16
C THR A 112 4.98 13.68 -2.68
N PRO A 113 5.36 12.54 -3.26
CA PRO A 113 5.10 12.30 -4.67
C PRO A 113 3.59 12.35 -4.95
N SER A 114 3.23 12.72 -6.17
CA SER A 114 1.90 12.42 -6.69
C SER A 114 1.74 10.91 -6.89
N ASP A 115 0.55 10.39 -6.63
CA ASP A 115 0.24 9.01 -6.98
C ASP A 115 0.33 8.85 -8.51
N GLY A 116 1.04 7.81 -8.95
CA GLY A 116 1.10 7.50 -10.38
C GLY A 116 -0.29 7.18 -10.95
N ILE A 117 -0.57 7.60 -12.18
CA ILE A 117 -1.79 7.19 -12.89
C ILE A 117 -1.69 5.69 -13.18
N THR A 118 -2.39 4.87 -12.41
CA THR A 118 -2.61 3.46 -12.77
C THR A 118 -3.79 3.40 -13.74
N LEU A 119 -3.51 3.23 -15.04
CA LEU A 119 -4.55 2.96 -16.04
C LEU A 119 -5.10 1.52 -15.94
N SER A 120 -4.45 0.65 -15.14
CA SER A 120 -4.88 -0.72 -14.85
C SER A 120 -5.88 -0.77 -13.70
N GLN A 121 -6.78 -1.76 -13.74
CA GLN A 121 -7.66 -2.09 -12.61
C GLN A 121 -6.84 -2.60 -11.41
N HIS A 122 -5.71 -3.25 -11.70
CA HIS A 122 -4.63 -3.65 -10.79
C HIS A 122 -4.02 -2.44 -10.07
N THR A 123 -4.61 -2.03 -8.94
CA THR A 123 -4.16 -0.88 -8.16
C THR A 123 -3.92 -1.26 -6.70
N PRO A 124 -2.68 -1.12 -6.19
CA PRO A 124 -2.38 -1.35 -4.78
C PRO A 124 -3.03 -0.30 -3.88
N LEU A 125 -3.36 -0.68 -2.64
CA LEU A 125 -3.88 0.24 -1.61
C LEU A 125 -2.81 1.18 -1.03
N ASN A 126 -1.53 0.87 -1.24
CA ASN A 126 -0.40 1.68 -0.81
C ASN A 126 -0.24 2.93 -1.69
N LYS A 127 -0.89 4.04 -1.31
CA LYS A 127 -0.99 5.31 -2.07
C LYS A 127 -0.69 6.52 -1.20
N TRP A 128 0.12 7.46 -1.70
CA TRP A 128 0.48 8.70 -0.98
C TRP A 128 -0.74 9.53 -0.65
N THR A 129 -1.70 9.67 -1.57
CA THR A 129 -2.94 10.44 -1.28
C THR A 129 -3.68 9.88 -0.06
N ALA A 130 -3.74 8.55 0.08
CA ALA A 130 -4.39 7.91 1.20
C ALA A 130 -3.63 8.15 2.51
N PHE A 131 -2.30 7.96 2.51
CA PHE A 131 -1.47 8.23 3.69
C PHE A 131 -1.52 9.71 4.12
N VAL A 132 -1.44 10.66 3.19
CA VAL A 132 -1.52 12.10 3.49
C VAL A 132 -2.88 12.45 4.09
N SER A 133 -3.96 11.84 3.60
CA SER A 133 -5.30 12.01 4.18
C SER A 133 -5.38 11.48 5.62
N GLU A 134 -4.84 10.29 5.87
CA GLU A 134 -4.80 9.66 7.20
C GLU A 134 -3.93 10.46 8.17
N LEU A 135 -2.74 10.89 7.77
CA LEU A 135 -1.85 11.74 8.58
C LEU A 135 -2.51 13.07 8.92
N SER A 136 -3.13 13.72 7.92
CA SER A 136 -3.86 14.98 8.14
C SER A 136 -5.04 14.81 9.09
N ALA A 137 -5.73 13.67 9.06
CA ALA A 137 -6.80 13.37 10.01
C ALA A 137 -6.24 13.15 11.43
N SER A 138 -5.17 12.35 11.56
CA SER A 138 -4.51 12.07 12.85
C SER A 138 -3.91 13.31 13.51
N LEU A 139 -3.39 14.26 12.72
CA LEU A 139 -2.93 15.57 13.20
C LEU A 139 -4.09 16.42 13.74
N ARG A 140 -5.24 16.43 13.06
CA ARG A 140 -6.44 17.17 13.51
C ARG A 140 -7.05 16.58 14.79
N THR A 141 -7.04 15.26 14.92
CA THR A 141 -7.46 14.57 16.17
C THR A 141 -6.58 14.99 17.35
N ARG A 142 -5.33 15.40 17.10
CA ARG A 142 -4.38 15.95 18.09
C ARG A 142 -4.45 17.47 18.22
N HIS A 143 -5.59 18.06 17.87
CA HIS A 143 -5.88 19.49 18.00
C HIS A 143 -5.02 20.42 17.14
N MET A 144 -4.36 19.90 16.10
CA MET A 144 -3.70 20.76 15.12
C MET A 144 -4.73 21.41 14.20
N ASP A 145 -4.68 22.73 14.08
CA ASP A 145 -5.59 23.47 13.21
C ASP A 145 -5.39 23.08 11.75
N LYS A 146 -6.49 23.02 11.00
CA LYS A 146 -6.47 22.68 9.57
C LYS A 146 -5.57 23.63 8.76
N GLN A 147 -5.48 24.90 9.16
CA GLN A 147 -4.65 25.91 8.48
C GLN A 147 -3.15 25.74 8.78
N SER A 148 -2.82 25.03 9.86
CA SER A 148 -1.44 24.72 10.25
C SER A 148 -0.89 23.47 9.56
N ILE A 149 -1.70 22.81 8.71
CA ILE A 149 -1.31 21.63 7.93
C ILE A 149 -1.29 22.03 6.44
N SER A 150 -0.10 22.10 5.87
CA SER A 150 0.13 22.31 4.44
C SER A 150 0.49 20.98 3.77
N THR A 151 -0.11 20.69 2.62
CA THR A 151 0.15 19.46 1.85
C THR A 151 0.41 19.83 0.40
N GLN A 152 1.51 19.33 -0.16
CA GLN A 152 1.85 19.49 -1.57
C GLN A 152 2.29 18.16 -2.17
N THR A 153 1.96 17.96 -3.44
CA THR A 153 2.39 16.80 -4.22
C THR A 153 3.16 17.25 -5.45
N GLN A 154 4.17 16.48 -5.84
CA GLN A 154 4.99 16.76 -7.02
C GLN A 154 5.24 15.49 -7.83
N ASP A 155 5.36 15.65 -9.14
CA ASP A 155 5.52 14.52 -10.07
C ASP A 155 6.99 14.16 -10.27
N THR A 156 7.90 15.12 -10.09
CA THR A 156 9.35 14.95 -10.30
C THR A 156 10.17 15.46 -9.12
N LEU A 157 11.41 14.94 -8.99
CA LEU A 157 12.34 15.37 -7.95
C LEU A 157 12.80 16.82 -8.13
N ASP A 158 12.94 17.31 -9.37
CA ASP A 158 13.30 18.71 -9.64
C ASP A 158 12.20 19.66 -9.13
N GLU A 159 10.94 19.38 -9.47
CA GLU A 159 9.79 20.16 -8.98
C GLU A 159 9.69 20.12 -7.45
N GLN A 160 9.84 18.94 -6.85
CA GLN A 160 9.75 18.79 -5.40
C GLN A 160 10.89 19.53 -4.68
N SER A 161 12.13 19.41 -5.18
CA SER A 161 13.27 20.09 -4.56
C SER A 161 13.16 21.62 -4.63
N ARG A 162 12.55 22.16 -5.69
CA ARG A 162 12.21 23.60 -5.78
C ARG A 162 11.09 23.97 -4.82
N ALA A 163 10.01 23.20 -4.78
CA ALA A 163 8.88 23.46 -3.89
C ALA A 163 9.30 23.47 -2.41
N VAL A 164 10.14 22.51 -2.00
CA VAL A 164 10.73 22.46 -0.65
C VAL A 164 11.64 23.66 -0.41
N GLN A 165 12.51 24.00 -1.37
CA GLN A 165 13.39 25.17 -1.25
C GLN A 165 12.60 26.47 -1.07
N ASP A 166 11.59 26.71 -1.92
CA ASP A 166 10.75 27.91 -1.88
C ASP A 166 10.00 28.00 -0.56
N TYR A 167 9.48 26.87 -0.06
CA TYR A 167 8.82 26.80 1.24
C TYR A 167 9.75 27.21 2.38
N VAL A 168 10.94 26.61 2.44
CA VAL A 168 11.93 26.89 3.50
C VAL A 168 12.43 28.33 3.42
N VAL A 169 12.74 28.84 2.23
CA VAL A 169 13.20 30.23 2.06
C VAL A 169 12.11 31.22 2.49
N ASN A 170 10.85 30.98 2.13
CA ASN A 170 9.73 31.80 2.57
C ASN A 170 9.55 31.77 4.09
N HIS A 171 9.68 30.59 4.72
CA HIS A 171 9.62 30.46 6.18
C HIS A 171 10.73 31.27 6.87
N VAL A 172 11.99 31.11 6.42
CA VAL A 172 13.15 31.82 6.99
C VAL A 172 13.05 33.34 6.81
N THR A 173 12.60 33.80 5.64
CA THR A 173 12.45 35.24 5.36
C THR A 173 11.32 35.87 6.19
N GLN A 174 10.21 35.17 6.38
CA GLN A 174 9.12 35.62 7.25
C GLN A 174 9.53 35.66 8.72
N ALA A 175 10.26 34.63 9.19
CA ALA A 175 10.81 34.61 10.54
C ALA A 175 11.80 35.77 10.78
N SER A 176 12.61 36.12 9.77
CA SER A 176 13.55 37.25 9.84
C SER A 176 12.84 38.61 9.77
N GLY A 177 11.81 38.77 8.93
CA GLY A 177 11.05 40.02 8.79
C GLY A 177 10.22 40.40 10.03
N ASN A 178 9.72 39.42 10.78
CA ASN A 178 8.95 39.65 12.01
C ASN A 178 9.80 39.98 13.25
N SER A 179 11.13 39.98 13.15
CA SER A 179 12.03 40.28 14.27
C SER A 179 12.06 41.78 14.68
N SER A 180 11.28 42.63 14.02
CA SER A 180 11.11 44.06 14.36
C SER A 180 9.92 44.38 15.27
N SER A 181 9.10 43.38 15.66
CA SER A 181 8.05 43.55 16.66
C SER A 181 8.19 42.51 17.77
N ALA A 182 8.73 42.96 18.91
CA ALA A 182 8.83 42.17 20.12
C ALA A 182 7.42 41.94 20.73
N SER A 183 6.72 40.94 20.20
CA SER A 183 5.68 40.23 20.94
C SER A 183 5.92 38.73 20.81
N SER A 184 6.66 38.18 21.77
CA SER A 184 6.91 36.76 21.98
C SER A 184 5.61 36.03 22.37
N SER A 185 4.71 35.85 21.41
CA SER A 185 3.51 35.04 21.55
C SER A 185 3.45 34.00 20.44
N GLY A 186 4.00 32.82 20.70
CA GLY A 186 3.52 31.55 20.15
C GLY A 186 3.81 31.21 18.67
N SER A 187 4.98 31.53 18.12
CA SER A 187 5.41 30.84 16.88
C SER A 187 5.80 29.41 17.27
N GLY A 188 4.86 28.46 17.21
CA GLY A 188 5.14 27.06 17.49
C GLY A 188 6.20 26.51 16.55
N SER A 189 7.01 25.55 17.03
CA SER A 189 8.04 24.87 16.23
C SER A 189 7.37 24.17 15.03
N GLU A 190 8.01 24.21 13.86
CA GLU A 190 7.44 23.71 12.60
C GLU A 190 8.11 22.41 12.17
N SER A 191 7.31 21.45 11.69
CA SER A 191 7.81 20.19 11.13
C SER A 191 7.64 20.15 9.62
N LEU A 192 8.72 19.81 8.91
CA LEU A 192 8.79 19.60 7.46
C LEU A 192 8.93 18.11 7.18
N ILE A 193 7.91 17.52 6.55
CA ILE A 193 7.90 16.11 6.15
C ILE A 193 8.09 16.03 4.64
N VAL A 194 9.08 15.26 4.21
CA VAL A 194 9.40 15.06 2.80
C VAL A 194 9.50 13.57 2.50
N ALA A 195 8.70 13.10 1.56
CA ALA A 195 8.91 11.85 0.86
C ALA A 195 9.57 12.18 -0.49
N PRO A 196 10.89 11.96 -0.66
CA PRO A 196 11.56 12.28 -1.92
C PRO A 196 10.91 11.57 -3.11
N VAL A 197 10.63 12.30 -4.19
CA VAL A 197 10.19 11.68 -5.45
C VAL A 197 11.30 10.80 -5.98
N ILE A 198 10.97 9.54 -6.27
CA ILE A 198 11.86 8.57 -6.88
C ILE A 198 11.27 8.09 -8.19
N GLU A 199 12.12 7.82 -9.16
CA GLU A 199 11.70 7.12 -10.38
C GLU A 199 11.62 5.62 -10.11
N ASN A 200 10.41 5.09 -10.28
CA ASN A 200 10.14 3.67 -10.17
C ASN A 200 9.83 3.07 -11.54
N THR A 201 10.39 1.89 -11.77
CA THR A 201 10.11 1.07 -12.96
C THR A 201 8.66 0.58 -12.98
N SER A 202 8.22 0.02 -14.10
CA SER A 202 6.90 -0.61 -14.20
C SER A 202 6.69 -1.73 -13.19
N THR A 203 7.72 -2.55 -12.94
CA THR A 203 7.64 -3.65 -11.97
C THR A 203 7.63 -3.14 -10.54
N GLU A 204 8.43 -2.14 -10.20
CA GLU A 204 8.47 -1.56 -8.85
C GLU A 204 7.14 -0.89 -8.47
N ARG A 205 6.46 -0.25 -9.44
CA ARG A 205 5.13 0.36 -9.21
C ARG A 205 4.07 -0.66 -8.79
N GLN A 206 4.25 -1.95 -9.09
CA GLN A 206 3.33 -3.01 -8.68
C GLN A 206 3.33 -3.26 -7.16
N PHE A 207 4.35 -2.79 -6.44
CA PHE A 207 4.37 -2.88 -4.98
C PHE A 207 3.66 -1.68 -4.30
N GLY A 208 3.22 -0.69 -5.09
CA GLY A 208 2.64 0.56 -4.61
C GLY A 208 3.67 1.64 -4.35
N ASP A 209 3.22 2.74 -3.77
CA ASP A 209 3.94 4.01 -3.89
C ASP A 209 5.00 4.24 -2.79
N TYR A 210 5.12 3.33 -1.82
CA TYR A 210 5.95 3.50 -0.62
C TYR A 210 7.35 2.88 -0.70
N LEU A 211 7.69 2.16 -1.78
CA LEU A 211 9.01 1.54 -1.91
C LEU A 211 10.11 2.60 -1.84
N GLY A 212 10.90 2.58 -0.77
CA GLY A 212 11.97 3.55 -0.55
C GLY A 212 13.31 3.14 -1.14
N LYS A 213 14.08 4.12 -1.61
CA LYS A 213 15.47 3.96 -2.10
C LYS A 213 16.42 4.93 -1.37
N ALA A 214 17.72 4.65 -1.42
CA ALA A 214 18.74 5.62 -1.03
C ALA A 214 19.10 6.48 -2.25
N LEU A 215 18.81 7.79 -2.21
CA LEU A 215 19.19 8.72 -3.27
C LEU A 215 20.63 9.19 -3.04
N GLN A 216 21.50 8.89 -4.01
CA GLN A 216 22.92 9.16 -3.91
C GLN A 216 23.29 10.55 -4.41
N HIS A 217 24.32 11.13 -3.79
CA HIS A 217 24.97 12.34 -4.27
C HIS A 217 26.39 11.97 -4.73
N SER A 218 26.56 11.69 -6.02
CA SER A 218 27.91 11.50 -6.57
C SER A 218 28.67 12.82 -6.57
N SER A 219 29.38 13.13 -5.49
CA SER A 219 30.47 14.10 -5.55
C SER A 219 31.59 13.45 -6.38
N SER A 220 31.71 13.80 -7.67
CA SER A 220 32.85 13.36 -8.46
C SER A 220 34.15 13.81 -7.77
N GLY A 221 34.98 12.83 -7.42
CA GLY A 221 36.32 12.90 -6.85
C GLY A 221 36.91 14.27 -6.53
N THR A 222 37.11 14.53 -5.23
CA THR A 222 38.34 15.16 -4.79
C THR A 222 39.50 14.32 -5.32
N GLY A 223 40.21 14.85 -6.32
CA GLY A 223 41.49 14.33 -6.75
C GLY A 223 42.48 14.47 -5.59
N THR A 224 42.51 13.49 -4.71
CA THR A 224 43.60 13.30 -3.76
C THR A 224 44.82 12.96 -4.60
N GLN A 225 45.65 13.97 -4.84
CA GLN A 225 46.99 13.76 -5.37
C GLN A 225 47.69 12.80 -4.41
N SER A 226 47.94 11.59 -4.88
CA SER A 226 48.82 10.65 -4.22
C SER A 226 50.21 11.28 -4.17
N GLU A 227 50.73 11.47 -2.97
CA GLU A 227 52.13 11.81 -2.73
C GLU A 227 53.01 10.69 -3.32
N GLY A 228 53.45 10.90 -4.55
CA GLY A 228 54.56 10.18 -5.17
C GLY A 228 55.84 10.97 -4.95
N THR A 229 56.73 10.42 -4.13
CA THR A 229 58.07 10.94 -3.87
C THR A 229 58.86 11.14 -5.17
N SER A 230 59.27 12.38 -5.48
CA SER A 230 60.52 12.67 -6.19
C SER A 230 60.83 14.17 -6.19
N SER A 231 61.97 14.50 -5.56
CA SER A 231 62.59 15.83 -5.52
C SER A 231 63.40 16.13 -6.80
N PRO A 232 63.84 17.39 -7.03
CA PRO A 232 63.50 18.13 -8.25
C PRO A 232 64.67 18.31 -9.24
N SER A 233 64.35 18.64 -10.50
CA SER A 233 65.24 19.43 -11.37
C SER A 233 64.51 20.23 -12.47
N SER A 234 64.64 21.55 -12.32
CA SER A 234 64.83 22.61 -13.33
C SER A 234 64.35 22.48 -14.80
N SER A 235 63.51 23.46 -15.14
CA SER A 235 63.68 24.45 -16.22
C SER A 235 63.36 24.12 -17.69
N ALA A 236 62.42 24.93 -18.20
CA ALA A 236 62.50 25.77 -19.42
C ALA A 236 61.91 25.27 -20.75
N SER A 237 61.12 26.21 -21.33
CA SER A 237 60.85 26.45 -22.76
C SER A 237 59.93 25.43 -23.46
N SER A 238 59.12 25.75 -24.46
CA SER A 238 58.60 26.97 -25.08
C SER A 238 57.65 26.50 -26.21
N SER A 239 56.71 27.36 -26.63
CA SER A 239 56.04 27.35 -27.97
C SER A 239 55.00 26.25 -28.25
N LYS A 240 54.00 26.40 -29.13
CA LYS A 240 53.19 27.50 -29.70
C LYS A 240 52.17 26.81 -30.64
N SER A 241 50.94 27.32 -30.69
CA SER A 241 49.99 27.28 -31.83
C SER A 241 49.28 26.00 -32.31
N ALA A 242 47.94 26.07 -32.15
CA ALA A 242 46.90 26.02 -33.19
C ALA A 242 46.63 24.73 -33.98
N SER A 243 45.39 24.25 -33.89
CA SER A 243 44.43 24.28 -35.02
C SER A 243 43.04 23.87 -34.54
N ALA A 244 42.04 24.66 -34.93
CA ALA A 244 40.63 24.36 -34.79
C ALA A 244 40.21 23.24 -35.75
N THR A 245 39.33 22.35 -35.30
CA THR A 245 38.39 21.64 -36.17
C THR A 245 37.12 21.45 -35.36
N ALA A 246 36.10 22.24 -35.70
CA ALA A 246 34.75 22.05 -35.25
C ALA A 246 34.16 20.86 -36.02
N SER A 247 33.77 19.81 -35.33
CA SER A 247 32.81 18.84 -35.83
C SER A 247 31.72 18.66 -34.78
N SER A 248 30.50 18.96 -35.22
CA SER A 248 29.23 18.92 -34.52
C SER A 248 29.09 17.73 -33.58
N SER A 249 29.07 18.01 -32.28
CA SER A 249 28.63 17.09 -31.25
C SER A 249 27.12 16.91 -31.36
N ALA A 250 26.70 15.77 -31.90
CA ALA A 250 25.44 15.16 -31.50
C ALA A 250 25.64 14.69 -30.05
N SER A 251 25.25 15.51 -29.09
CA SER A 251 25.20 15.15 -27.68
C SER A 251 24.13 14.08 -27.48
N SER A 252 24.56 12.92 -27.02
CA SER A 252 23.72 11.87 -26.46
C SER A 252 22.94 12.41 -25.26
N ASP A 253 21.61 12.27 -25.29
CA ASP A 253 20.65 12.70 -24.25
C ASP A 253 20.85 12.06 -22.87
N SER A 254 21.75 11.09 -22.70
CA SER A 254 21.92 10.34 -21.44
C SER A 254 22.71 11.08 -20.35
N ASP A 255 23.52 12.06 -20.71
CA ASP A 255 24.37 12.77 -19.74
C ASP A 255 23.66 13.95 -19.07
N THR A 256 22.57 14.46 -19.67
CA THR A 256 21.84 15.62 -19.17
C THR A 256 20.94 15.26 -17.98
N GLU A 257 20.25 14.11 -18.03
CA GLU A 257 19.28 13.68 -17.00
C GLU A 257 19.96 13.38 -15.65
N SER A 258 21.06 12.62 -15.66
CA SER A 258 21.80 12.29 -14.42
C SER A 258 22.39 13.52 -13.71
N SER A 259 22.81 14.53 -14.49
CA SER A 259 23.28 15.82 -13.93
C SER A 259 22.13 16.63 -13.30
N SER A 260 20.91 16.50 -13.84
CA SER A 260 19.73 17.21 -13.37
C SER A 260 19.16 16.61 -12.07
N GLU A 261 19.18 15.28 -11.94
CA GLU A 261 18.78 14.58 -10.74
C GLU A 261 19.73 14.89 -9.58
N GLN A 262 21.05 14.83 -9.83
CA GLN A 262 22.07 15.21 -8.84
C GLN A 262 21.89 16.65 -8.36
N ALA A 263 21.64 17.60 -9.27
CA ALA A 263 21.37 18.99 -8.92
C ALA A 263 20.11 19.12 -8.04
N SER A 264 19.08 18.31 -8.31
CA SER A 264 17.84 18.27 -7.54
C SER A 264 18.04 17.69 -6.14
N VAL A 265 18.81 16.59 -6.01
CA VAL A 265 19.22 16.01 -4.72
C VAL A 265 20.03 17.04 -3.91
N SER A 266 21.02 17.70 -4.50
CA SER A 266 21.81 18.73 -3.82
C SER A 266 20.98 19.92 -3.36
N ARG A 267 20.02 20.36 -4.18
CA ARG A 267 19.08 21.43 -3.84
C ARG A 267 18.20 21.01 -2.66
N MET A 268 17.66 19.79 -2.70
CA MET A 268 16.86 19.22 -1.62
C MET A 268 17.65 19.20 -0.32
N ILE A 269 18.84 18.59 -0.30
CA ILE A 269 19.71 18.52 0.88
C ILE A 269 20.04 19.92 1.41
N SER A 270 20.31 20.88 0.54
CA SER A 270 20.59 22.27 0.94
C SER A 270 19.38 22.93 1.61
N ALA A 271 18.18 22.74 1.04
CA ALA A 271 16.93 23.25 1.60
C ALA A 271 16.61 22.61 2.97
N LEU A 272 16.76 21.29 3.10
CA LEU A 272 16.52 20.59 4.36
C LEU A 272 17.53 21.00 5.45
N ASN A 273 18.80 21.19 5.09
CA ASN A 273 19.80 21.72 6.03
C ASN A 273 19.49 23.15 6.45
N LEU A 274 18.98 24.00 5.55
CA LEU A 274 18.53 25.34 5.90
C LEU A 274 17.34 25.29 6.85
N ALA A 275 16.37 24.40 6.62
CA ALA A 275 15.21 24.19 7.49
C ALA A 275 15.63 23.81 8.91
N LYS A 276 16.54 22.83 9.06
CA LYS A 276 17.07 22.44 10.39
C LYS A 276 17.79 23.60 11.07
N LYS A 277 18.62 24.36 10.33
CA LYS A 277 19.32 25.54 10.87
C LYS A 277 18.39 26.66 11.30
N SER A 278 17.20 26.77 10.71
CA SER A 278 16.17 27.72 11.12
C SER A 278 15.27 27.21 12.24
N GLY A 279 15.54 26.03 12.80
CA GLY A 279 14.79 25.45 13.92
C GLY A 279 13.56 24.62 13.52
N MET A 280 13.42 24.28 12.24
CA MET A 280 12.40 23.31 11.81
C MET A 280 12.86 21.88 12.09
N HIS A 281 11.92 21.02 12.44
CA HIS A 281 12.13 19.58 12.52
C HIS A 281 11.95 18.95 11.13
N VAL A 282 12.88 18.11 10.69
CA VAL A 282 12.80 17.46 9.36
C VAL A 282 12.55 15.97 9.49
N VAL A 283 11.48 15.50 8.86
CA VAL A 283 11.10 14.09 8.75
C VAL A 283 11.25 13.62 7.30
N LEU A 284 11.96 12.51 7.09
CA LEU A 284 11.98 11.84 5.79
C LEU A 284 11.09 10.60 5.81
N LEU A 285 10.31 10.41 4.74
CA LEU A 285 9.48 9.22 4.54
C LEU A 285 10.01 8.39 3.36
N SER A 286 9.91 7.06 3.47
CA SER A 286 10.25 6.06 2.46
C SER A 286 11.72 6.05 2.03
N SER A 287 12.19 7.11 1.37
CA SER A 287 13.53 7.23 0.80
C SER A 287 14.45 8.10 1.64
N THR A 288 15.75 7.82 1.56
CA THR A 288 16.79 8.60 2.25
C THR A 288 17.61 9.41 1.25
N LEU A 289 18.27 10.45 1.74
CA LEU A 289 19.18 11.29 0.97
C LEU A 289 20.59 11.07 1.53
N GLU A 290 21.53 10.62 0.70
CA GLU A 290 22.91 10.41 1.11
C GLU A 290 23.52 11.71 1.65
N GLY A 291 24.24 11.63 2.77
CA GLY A 291 24.84 12.78 3.43
C GLY A 291 23.87 13.66 4.22
N PHE A 292 22.60 13.27 4.37
CA PHE A 292 21.62 13.97 5.20
C PHE A 292 21.02 13.05 6.27
N THR A 293 20.98 13.55 7.52
CA THR A 293 20.35 12.85 8.66
C THR A 293 19.09 13.61 9.10
N PRO A 294 17.89 13.05 8.92
CA PRO A 294 16.65 13.65 9.40
C PRO A 294 16.53 13.55 10.93
N ASP A 295 15.63 14.35 11.51
CA ASP A 295 15.28 14.25 12.94
C ASP A 295 14.42 13.02 13.22
N LEU A 296 13.66 12.57 12.22
CA LEU A 296 12.95 11.29 12.22
C LEU A 296 12.93 10.71 10.81
N PHE A 297 13.22 9.42 10.67
CA PHE A 297 13.04 8.67 9.43
C PHE A 297 11.88 7.69 9.55
N VAL A 298 11.06 7.59 8.51
CA VAL A 298 9.93 6.67 8.43
C VAL A 298 10.09 5.83 7.16
N PRO A 299 10.73 4.64 7.21
CA PRO A 299 11.02 3.84 6.03
C PRO A 299 9.77 3.36 5.28
N MET A 300 8.60 3.33 5.94
CA MET A 300 7.39 2.68 5.42
C MET A 300 7.72 1.22 5.00
N SER A 301 7.14 0.73 3.91
CA SER A 301 7.34 -0.63 3.44
C SER A 301 8.65 -0.78 2.68
N SER A 302 9.54 -1.64 3.19
CA SER A 302 10.75 -2.06 2.48
C SER A 302 10.57 -3.40 1.78
N VAL A 303 11.25 -3.56 0.64
CA VAL A 303 11.29 -4.82 -0.13
C VAL A 303 11.69 -6.01 0.75
N GLN A 304 12.65 -5.82 1.66
CA GLN A 304 13.09 -6.84 2.60
C GLN A 304 11.97 -7.31 3.53
N GLN A 305 11.25 -6.37 4.17
CA GLN A 305 10.15 -6.72 5.08
C GLN A 305 9.03 -7.43 4.34
N MET A 306 8.69 -6.97 3.13
CA MET A 306 7.65 -7.55 2.29
C MET A 306 7.97 -9.01 1.94
N ALA A 307 9.19 -9.25 1.45
CA ALA A 307 9.70 -10.58 1.12
C ALA A 307 9.72 -11.52 2.35
N GLN A 308 10.22 -11.04 3.49
CA GLN A 308 10.28 -11.83 4.72
C GLN A 308 8.89 -12.18 5.25
N VAL A 309 7.93 -11.25 5.21
CA VAL A 309 6.56 -11.50 5.69
C VAL A 309 5.91 -12.61 4.85
N GLN A 310 5.97 -12.53 3.53
CA GLN A 310 5.40 -13.58 2.66
C GLN A 310 6.05 -14.95 2.91
N ALA A 311 7.40 -14.99 2.97
CA ALA A 311 8.11 -16.23 3.21
C ALA A 311 7.79 -16.85 4.59
N LYS A 312 7.72 -16.04 5.65
CA LYS A 312 7.38 -16.50 7.02
C LYS A 312 5.95 -17.01 7.09
N GLN A 313 5.01 -16.35 6.42
CA GLN A 313 3.62 -16.79 6.35
C GLN A 313 3.51 -18.14 5.63
N LEU A 314 4.25 -18.31 4.52
CA LEU A 314 4.31 -19.58 3.80
C LEU A 314 4.89 -20.71 4.66
N VAL A 315 5.99 -20.46 5.38
CA VAL A 315 6.60 -21.42 6.32
C VAL A 315 5.61 -21.88 7.37
N SER A 316 4.92 -20.92 7.99
CA SER A 316 3.93 -21.20 9.03
C SER A 316 2.74 -22.00 8.50
N LYS A 317 2.21 -21.61 7.33
CA LYS A 317 1.01 -22.22 6.75
C LYS A 317 1.26 -23.62 6.21
N LEU A 318 2.45 -23.87 5.65
CA LEU A 318 2.88 -25.19 5.19
C LEU A 318 3.47 -26.07 6.30
N GLU A 319 3.62 -25.53 7.51
CA GLU A 319 4.26 -26.19 8.64
C GLU A 319 5.64 -26.79 8.28
N LEU A 320 6.49 -26.01 7.61
CA LEU A 320 7.76 -26.51 7.07
C LEU A 320 8.70 -27.07 8.15
N ASP A 321 8.61 -26.57 9.39
CA ASP A 321 9.35 -27.09 10.55
C ASP A 321 8.99 -28.54 10.91
N LYS A 322 7.83 -29.04 10.46
CA LYS A 322 7.34 -30.40 10.70
C LYS A 322 7.43 -31.28 9.44
N THR A 323 7.87 -30.72 8.32
CA THR A 323 7.95 -31.44 7.05
C THR A 323 9.12 -32.42 7.06
N SER A 324 8.93 -33.61 6.48
CA SER A 324 9.98 -34.63 6.36
C SER A 324 10.61 -34.63 4.97
N THR A 325 11.85 -35.15 4.88
CA THR A 325 12.56 -35.31 3.59
C THR A 325 11.95 -36.40 2.70
N GLU A 326 11.18 -37.33 3.28
CA GLU A 326 10.46 -38.37 2.54
C GLU A 326 9.23 -37.82 1.81
N ASN A 327 8.70 -36.68 2.27
CA ASN A 327 7.57 -36.00 1.65
C ASN A 327 7.80 -34.47 1.66
N PRO A 328 8.77 -33.98 0.87
CA PRO A 328 9.09 -32.57 0.87
C PRO A 328 7.94 -31.72 0.31
N LYS A 329 7.86 -30.47 0.73
CA LYS A 329 6.95 -29.47 0.15
C LYS A 329 7.53 -28.90 -1.14
N GLN A 330 6.67 -28.74 -2.13
CA GLN A 330 7.00 -28.23 -3.46
C GLN A 330 6.70 -26.73 -3.50
N ILE A 331 7.72 -25.88 -3.59
CA ILE A 331 7.56 -24.41 -3.56
C ILE A 331 8.22 -23.75 -4.76
N GLU A 332 7.52 -22.81 -5.39
CA GLU A 332 8.05 -21.91 -6.43
C GLU A 332 8.10 -20.46 -5.95
N ILE A 333 9.14 -19.72 -6.37
CA ILE A 333 9.27 -18.27 -6.14
C ILE A 333 9.11 -17.57 -7.48
N MET A 334 8.09 -16.72 -7.61
CA MET A 334 7.83 -15.89 -8.79
C MET A 334 8.33 -14.47 -8.54
N LEU A 335 9.57 -14.18 -8.95
CA LEU A 335 10.21 -12.87 -8.80
C LEU A 335 10.19 -12.09 -10.14
N PRO A 336 9.31 -11.10 -10.31
CA PRO A 336 9.29 -10.27 -11.51
C PRO A 336 10.56 -9.41 -11.56
N SER A 337 11.09 -9.17 -12.76
CA SER A 337 12.27 -8.32 -12.96
C SER A 337 12.22 -7.60 -14.30
N ASP A 338 12.47 -6.29 -14.31
CA ASP A 338 12.60 -5.53 -15.56
C ASP A 338 13.89 -5.91 -16.32
N SER A 339 14.90 -6.41 -15.61
CA SER A 339 16.18 -6.86 -16.19
C SER A 339 16.05 -8.16 -16.98
N ALA A 340 14.97 -8.93 -16.78
CA ALA A 340 14.71 -10.16 -17.51
C ALA A 340 14.48 -9.93 -19.03
N ASN A 341 14.12 -8.70 -19.43
CA ASN A 341 13.94 -8.30 -20.83
C ASN A 341 15.17 -7.63 -21.46
N SER A 342 16.22 -7.30 -20.71
CA SER A 342 17.34 -6.52 -21.23
C SER A 342 18.46 -7.40 -21.79
N SER A 343 18.43 -7.65 -23.11
CA SER A 343 19.68 -7.87 -23.87
C SER A 343 20.42 -6.55 -24.19
N LYS A 344 19.80 -5.40 -23.88
CA LYS A 344 20.34 -4.05 -24.04
C LYS A 344 19.71 -3.08 -23.03
N SER A 345 20.43 -2.71 -21.96
CA SER A 345 20.33 -1.40 -21.29
C SER A 345 21.45 -1.28 -20.24
N SER A 346 22.08 -0.10 -20.15
CA SER A 346 23.22 0.17 -19.25
C SER A 346 22.82 0.65 -17.85
N ASP A 347 21.54 0.59 -17.50
CA ASP A 347 21.03 1.02 -16.18
C ASP A 347 20.73 -0.16 -15.23
N THR A 348 21.49 -1.23 -15.40
CA THR A 348 21.30 -2.55 -14.78
C THR A 348 21.70 -2.62 -13.30
N THR A 349 22.10 -1.50 -12.67
CA THR A 349 22.67 -1.52 -11.32
C THR A 349 21.60 -1.42 -10.23
N THR A 350 20.55 -0.60 -10.43
CA THR A 350 19.55 -0.32 -9.40
C THR A 350 18.45 -1.38 -9.32
N SER A 351 17.92 -1.83 -10.46
CA SER A 351 16.90 -2.89 -10.54
C SER A 351 17.44 -4.25 -10.08
N SER A 352 18.70 -4.59 -10.43
CA SER A 352 19.37 -5.79 -9.93
C SER A 352 19.48 -5.83 -8.40
N SER A 353 19.53 -4.67 -7.72
CA SER A 353 19.66 -4.59 -6.26
C SER A 353 18.36 -4.89 -5.52
N ILE A 354 17.20 -4.51 -6.07
CA ILE A 354 15.89 -4.76 -5.47
C ILE A 354 15.51 -6.23 -5.60
N ASP A 355 15.69 -6.82 -6.78
CA ASP A 355 15.44 -8.25 -7.02
C ASP A 355 16.32 -9.12 -6.11
N GLN A 356 17.61 -8.77 -6.02
CA GLN A 356 18.54 -9.45 -5.12
C GLN A 356 18.14 -9.27 -3.66
N THR A 357 17.71 -8.08 -3.24
CA THR A 357 17.24 -7.83 -1.87
C THR A 357 15.99 -8.63 -1.54
N ALA A 358 15.01 -8.66 -2.43
CA ALA A 358 13.79 -9.44 -2.27
C ALA A 358 14.11 -10.93 -2.15
N PHE A 359 14.92 -11.46 -3.06
CA PHE A 359 15.31 -12.86 -3.04
C PHE A 359 16.16 -13.23 -1.83
N ALA A 360 17.17 -12.42 -1.48
CA ALA A 360 18.00 -12.67 -0.30
C ALA A 360 17.14 -12.73 0.98
N ALA A 361 16.16 -11.83 1.10
CA ALA A 361 15.22 -11.79 2.21
C ALA A 361 14.28 -13.02 2.25
N MET A 362 13.80 -13.49 1.09
CA MET A 362 13.05 -14.75 0.99
C MET A 362 13.94 -15.96 1.33
N TRP A 363 15.17 -15.99 0.82
CA TRP A 363 16.11 -17.09 0.98
C TRP A 363 16.66 -17.20 2.40
N GLU A 364 16.75 -16.09 3.13
CA GLU A 364 17.04 -16.08 4.56
C GLU A 364 16.02 -16.95 5.33
N VAL A 365 14.75 -16.90 4.93
CA VAL A 365 13.65 -17.64 5.57
C VAL A 365 13.49 -19.05 4.98
N LEU A 366 13.45 -19.20 3.66
CA LEU A 366 13.16 -20.47 2.98
C LEU A 366 14.39 -21.35 2.75
N GLY A 367 15.57 -20.74 2.58
CA GLY A 367 16.82 -21.44 2.25
C GLY A 367 17.21 -22.57 3.22
N PRO A 368 17.01 -22.45 4.55
CA PRO A 368 17.21 -23.57 5.48
C PRO A 368 16.44 -24.85 5.09
N TYR A 369 15.21 -24.72 4.59
CA TYR A 369 14.34 -25.85 4.21
C TYR A 369 14.72 -26.47 2.86
N PHE A 370 15.23 -25.66 1.92
CA PHE A 370 15.82 -26.19 0.69
C PHE A 370 17.12 -26.96 0.98
N ARG A 371 17.97 -26.43 1.87
CA ARG A 371 19.25 -27.06 2.23
C ARG A 371 19.08 -28.39 2.96
N ASN A 372 18.08 -28.52 3.83
CA ASN A 372 17.81 -29.75 4.55
C ASN A 372 16.92 -30.75 3.77
N GLY A 373 16.44 -30.37 2.57
CA GLY A 373 15.64 -31.23 1.69
C GLY A 373 14.17 -31.37 2.07
N THR A 374 13.65 -30.57 3.00
CA THR A 374 12.21 -30.55 3.34
C THR A 374 11.39 -29.70 2.37
N VAL A 375 12.06 -28.84 1.59
CA VAL A 375 11.47 -28.10 0.47
C VAL A 375 12.27 -28.37 -0.79
N VAL A 376 11.57 -28.46 -1.92
CA VAL A 376 12.15 -28.56 -3.27
C VAL A 376 11.41 -27.65 -4.24
N SER A 377 12.08 -27.21 -5.31
CA SER A 377 11.48 -26.44 -6.39
C SER A 377 11.11 -27.37 -7.56
N PRO A 378 9.83 -27.46 -7.94
CA PRO A 378 9.40 -28.31 -9.07
C PRO A 378 10.10 -28.00 -10.39
N SER A 379 10.42 -26.73 -10.65
CA SER A 379 11.10 -26.32 -11.88
C SER A 379 12.61 -26.64 -11.89
N ALA A 380 13.15 -27.03 -10.74
CA ALA A 380 14.57 -27.19 -10.43
C ALA A 380 15.40 -25.89 -10.58
N LEU A 381 14.76 -24.72 -10.53
CA LEU A 381 15.46 -23.42 -10.56
C LEU A 381 16.17 -23.11 -9.24
N LEU A 382 15.71 -23.72 -8.15
CA LEU A 382 16.33 -23.67 -6.84
C LEU A 382 16.59 -25.09 -6.31
N ASP A 383 17.71 -25.25 -5.61
CA ASP A 383 18.14 -26.51 -5.02
C ASP A 383 18.84 -26.27 -3.67
N LYS A 384 19.31 -27.36 -3.05
CA LYS A 384 20.06 -27.30 -1.79
C LYS A 384 21.38 -26.52 -1.86
N ASN A 385 21.91 -26.26 -3.05
CA ASN A 385 23.17 -25.54 -3.26
C ASN A 385 22.95 -24.05 -3.57
N SER A 386 21.70 -23.64 -3.74
CA SER A 386 21.33 -22.28 -4.04
C SER A 386 21.69 -21.34 -2.88
N THR A 387 22.03 -20.10 -3.20
CA THR A 387 22.46 -19.06 -2.27
C THR A 387 21.64 -17.79 -2.51
N ALA A 388 21.83 -16.76 -1.68
CA ALA A 388 21.20 -15.45 -1.92
C ALA A 388 21.53 -14.85 -3.31
N ASP A 389 22.60 -15.31 -3.97
CA ASP A 389 22.99 -14.87 -5.32
C ASP A 389 22.30 -15.65 -6.45
N SER A 390 21.54 -16.70 -6.11
CA SER A 390 20.75 -17.48 -7.06
C SER A 390 19.51 -16.76 -7.58
N TRP A 391 19.26 -15.51 -7.16
CA TRP A 391 18.06 -14.74 -7.53
C TRP A 391 17.78 -14.69 -9.03
N LYS A 392 18.83 -14.65 -9.86
CA LYS A 392 18.71 -14.63 -11.33
C LYS A 392 18.07 -15.88 -11.93
N SER A 393 18.06 -17.01 -11.22
CA SER A 393 17.42 -18.23 -11.73
C SER A 393 15.91 -18.16 -11.63
N VAL A 394 15.36 -17.34 -10.72
CA VAL A 394 13.92 -17.22 -10.48
C VAL A 394 13.30 -15.95 -11.02
N THR A 395 14.12 -15.03 -11.57
CA THR A 395 13.62 -13.82 -12.20
C THR A 395 12.99 -14.09 -13.56
N PHE A 396 11.97 -13.30 -13.90
CA PHE A 396 11.29 -13.39 -15.18
C PHE A 396 10.64 -12.06 -15.57
N ASP A 397 10.28 -11.90 -16.84
CA ASP A 397 9.57 -10.71 -17.33
C ASP A 397 8.10 -10.72 -16.86
N ALA A 398 7.70 -9.67 -16.15
CA ALA A 398 6.33 -9.45 -15.71
C ALA A 398 5.74 -8.15 -16.26
N SER A 399 6.23 -7.68 -17.41
CA SER A 399 5.69 -6.51 -18.12
C SER A 399 4.20 -6.64 -18.48
N ASN A 400 3.70 -7.87 -18.60
CA ASN A 400 2.31 -8.18 -18.91
C ASN A 400 1.91 -9.55 -18.31
N GLU A 401 0.61 -9.79 -18.17
CA GLU A 401 0.09 -11.04 -17.60
C GLU A 401 0.45 -12.29 -18.40
N ASP A 402 0.54 -12.20 -19.73
CA ASP A 402 0.83 -13.36 -20.58
C ASP A 402 2.27 -13.86 -20.37
N SER A 403 3.22 -12.95 -20.13
CA SER A 403 4.59 -13.31 -19.73
C SER A 403 4.59 -14.09 -18.40
N ILE A 404 3.80 -13.66 -17.41
CA ILE A 404 3.65 -14.37 -16.11
C ILE A 404 3.03 -15.75 -16.32
N LYS A 405 1.91 -15.83 -17.05
CA LYS A 405 1.19 -17.08 -17.35
C LYS A 405 2.10 -18.10 -18.05
N LYS A 406 2.86 -17.63 -19.04
CA LYS A 406 3.82 -18.45 -19.79
C LYS A 406 4.94 -18.96 -18.91
N GLU A 407 5.51 -18.11 -18.05
CA GLU A 407 6.58 -18.52 -17.14
C GLU A 407 6.11 -19.61 -16.17
N LEU A 408 4.98 -19.41 -15.49
CA LEU A 408 4.46 -20.41 -14.56
C LEU A 408 4.11 -21.73 -15.29
N THR A 409 3.49 -21.63 -16.48
CA THR A 409 3.20 -22.80 -17.31
C THR A 409 4.48 -23.56 -17.69
N ASN A 410 5.59 -22.86 -17.96
CA ASN A 410 6.87 -23.52 -18.25
C ASN A 410 7.45 -24.21 -17.02
N ARG A 411 7.37 -23.58 -15.85
CA ARG A 411 7.87 -24.13 -14.58
C ARG A 411 7.11 -25.39 -14.16
N LEU A 412 5.78 -25.36 -14.25
CA LEU A 412 4.92 -26.49 -13.90
C LEU A 412 4.76 -27.51 -15.04
N GLY A 413 5.07 -27.13 -16.29
CA GLY A 413 4.82 -27.94 -17.49
C GLY A 413 5.87 -29.00 -17.82
N LYS A 414 7.05 -28.99 -17.17
CA LYS A 414 8.13 -29.94 -17.48
C LYS A 414 7.73 -31.39 -17.21
N ASN A 415 6.97 -31.66 -16.14
CA ASN A 415 6.55 -33.01 -15.77
C ASN A 415 5.15 -33.36 -16.31
N SER A 416 4.30 -32.35 -16.57
CA SER A 416 2.92 -32.59 -17.01
C SER A 416 2.79 -32.94 -18.48
N LYS A 417 3.62 -32.36 -19.36
CA LYS A 417 3.57 -32.66 -20.80
C LYS A 417 4.05 -34.08 -21.14
N ALA A 418 4.88 -34.67 -20.30
CA ALA A 418 5.43 -36.02 -20.50
C ALA A 418 4.54 -37.12 -19.89
N SER A 419 3.81 -36.82 -18.81
CA SER A 419 3.05 -37.82 -18.04
C SER A 419 1.52 -37.64 -18.10
N GLY A 420 1.03 -36.49 -18.58
CA GLY A 420 -0.39 -36.14 -18.52
C GLY A 420 -0.90 -35.82 -17.10
N LYS A 421 -0.01 -35.74 -16.11
CA LYS A 421 -0.34 -35.48 -14.69
C LYS A 421 0.09 -34.08 -14.26
N HIS A 422 -0.61 -33.50 -13.29
CA HIS A 422 -0.22 -32.23 -12.70
C HIS A 422 1.12 -32.35 -11.99
N THR A 423 1.92 -31.29 -12.08
CA THR A 423 3.12 -31.16 -11.24
C THR A 423 2.66 -30.78 -9.84
N ARG A 424 2.96 -31.60 -8.84
CA ARG A 424 2.65 -31.25 -7.44
C ARG A 424 3.28 -29.91 -7.09
N ILE A 425 2.47 -29.02 -6.50
CA ILE A 425 2.89 -27.71 -6.01
C ILE A 425 2.13 -27.45 -4.71
N ASP A 426 2.84 -27.17 -3.61
CA ASP A 426 2.25 -26.88 -2.30
C ASP A 426 2.17 -25.37 -2.05
N GLY A 427 3.09 -24.58 -2.62
CA GLY A 427 3.12 -23.13 -2.43
C GLY A 427 3.79 -22.36 -3.57
N ILE A 428 3.24 -21.19 -3.90
CA ILE A 428 3.81 -20.24 -4.83
C ILE A 428 3.95 -18.89 -4.11
N LEU A 429 5.19 -18.43 -3.96
CA LEU A 429 5.48 -17.09 -3.47
C LEU A 429 5.43 -16.12 -4.65
N ALA A 430 4.24 -15.55 -4.88
CA ALA A 430 4.07 -14.43 -5.81
C ALA A 430 4.34 -13.13 -5.06
N THR A 431 5.37 -12.41 -5.49
CA THR A 431 5.94 -11.28 -4.74
C THR A 431 5.01 -10.08 -4.61
N ASN A 432 4.03 -9.92 -5.52
CA ASN A 432 2.99 -8.91 -5.46
C ASN A 432 1.64 -9.46 -6.00
N ASP A 433 0.57 -8.72 -5.78
CA ASP A 433 -0.79 -9.14 -6.15
C ASP A 433 -1.03 -9.17 -7.67
N TYR A 434 -0.31 -8.37 -8.45
CA TYR A 434 -0.36 -8.46 -9.91
C TYR A 434 0.13 -9.82 -10.42
N VAL A 435 1.27 -10.29 -9.90
CA VAL A 435 1.79 -11.64 -10.17
C VAL A 435 0.84 -12.70 -9.62
N ALA A 436 0.31 -12.52 -8.41
CA ALA A 436 -0.63 -13.47 -7.82
C ALA A 436 -1.91 -13.65 -8.66
N SER A 437 -2.44 -12.57 -9.22
CA SER A 437 -3.63 -12.59 -10.10
C SER A 437 -3.39 -13.44 -11.36
N ALA A 438 -2.25 -13.24 -12.03
CA ALA A 438 -1.88 -14.05 -13.18
C ALA A 438 -1.57 -15.52 -12.80
N VAL A 439 -0.94 -15.77 -11.65
CA VAL A 439 -0.66 -17.10 -11.11
C VAL A 439 -1.95 -17.89 -10.87
N THR A 440 -2.94 -17.31 -10.15
CA THR A 440 -4.22 -17.98 -9.85
C THR A 440 -5.03 -18.26 -11.12
N THR A 441 -5.05 -17.33 -12.08
CA THR A 441 -5.65 -17.55 -13.39
C THR A 441 -5.00 -18.72 -14.15
N THR A 442 -3.66 -18.80 -14.08
CA THR A 442 -2.90 -19.87 -14.74
C THR A 442 -3.16 -21.22 -14.09
N LEU A 443 -3.13 -21.31 -12.75
CA LEU A 443 -3.42 -22.54 -12.02
C LEU A 443 -4.80 -23.10 -12.38
N SER A 444 -5.81 -22.24 -12.45
CA SER A 444 -7.16 -22.61 -12.89
C SER A 444 -7.15 -23.16 -14.33
N SER A 445 -6.42 -22.48 -15.23
CA SER A 445 -6.30 -22.88 -16.64
C SER A 445 -5.53 -24.19 -16.82
N LEU A 446 -4.61 -24.51 -15.91
CA LEU A 446 -3.84 -25.75 -15.88
C LEU A 446 -4.62 -26.91 -15.26
N GLY A 447 -5.78 -26.66 -14.63
CA GLY A 447 -6.64 -27.71 -14.06
C GLY A 447 -6.45 -27.97 -12.57
N TYR A 448 -5.69 -27.13 -11.84
CA TYR A 448 -5.63 -27.23 -10.39
C TYR A 448 -6.99 -26.89 -9.75
N THR A 449 -7.36 -27.61 -8.71
CA THR A 449 -8.68 -27.56 -8.07
C THR A 449 -8.58 -27.42 -6.55
N GLY A 450 -9.60 -26.83 -5.93
CA GLY A 450 -9.63 -26.53 -4.50
C GLY A 450 -9.29 -25.07 -4.19
N THR A 451 -8.99 -24.78 -2.94
CA THR A 451 -8.61 -23.44 -2.45
C THR A 451 -7.58 -23.57 -1.33
N ALA A 452 -6.83 -22.51 -1.06
CA ALA A 452 -5.89 -22.44 0.06
C ALA A 452 -6.51 -21.84 1.34
N ALA A 453 -7.84 -21.63 1.35
CA ALA A 453 -8.55 -21.00 2.46
C ALA A 453 -8.32 -21.73 3.79
N ASP A 454 -8.14 -20.97 4.88
CA ASP A 454 -8.08 -21.51 6.25
C ASP A 454 -9.43 -22.10 6.72
N ILE A 455 -10.51 -21.73 6.03
CA ILE A 455 -11.90 -22.11 6.30
C ILE A 455 -12.45 -22.79 5.05
N ASN A 456 -13.17 -23.90 5.21
CA ASN A 456 -13.79 -24.63 4.10
C ASN A 456 -14.66 -23.68 3.23
N PRO A 457 -14.39 -23.51 1.91
CA PRO A 457 -15.15 -22.62 1.02
C PRO A 457 -16.61 -23.06 0.80
N GLU A 458 -17.04 -24.21 1.33
CA GLU A 458 -18.45 -24.62 1.33
C GLU A 458 -19.38 -23.66 2.10
N ILE A 459 -18.83 -22.69 2.83
CA ILE A 459 -19.58 -21.49 3.21
C ILE A 459 -19.66 -20.57 1.99
N THR A 460 -20.54 -20.95 1.05
CA THR A 460 -21.02 -20.09 -0.03
C THR A 460 -21.33 -18.68 0.48
N ILE A 461 -21.20 -17.66 -0.38
CA ILE A 461 -21.46 -16.23 -0.09
C ILE A 461 -22.75 -16.02 0.73
N SER A 462 -23.79 -16.83 0.54
CA SER A 462 -25.02 -16.80 1.37
C SER A 462 -24.81 -17.14 2.86
N GLY A 463 -23.94 -18.09 3.19
CA GLY A 463 -23.59 -18.41 4.57
C GLY A 463 -22.74 -17.34 5.26
N ILE A 464 -22.02 -16.52 4.49
CA ILE A 464 -21.27 -15.36 5.01
C ILE A 464 -22.23 -14.19 5.30
N VAL A 465 -23.23 -13.94 4.44
CA VAL A 465 -24.27 -12.91 4.63
C VAL A 465 -25.11 -13.14 5.91
N ASP A 466 -25.41 -14.40 6.24
CA ASP A 466 -26.12 -14.76 7.49
C ASP A 466 -25.24 -14.60 8.75
N ASN A 467 -23.91 -14.60 8.61
CA ASN A 467 -22.96 -14.37 9.71
C ASN A 467 -22.59 -12.89 9.88
N ILE A 468 -22.54 -12.12 8.78
CA ILE A 468 -22.34 -10.66 8.79
C ILE A 468 -23.50 -9.93 9.51
N THR A 469 -24.70 -10.50 9.49
CA THR A 469 -25.86 -9.98 10.25
C THR A 469 -25.89 -10.40 11.73
N GLY A 470 -24.84 -11.06 12.23
CA GLY A 470 -24.53 -11.21 13.65
C GLY A 470 -25.30 -12.28 14.42
N LYS A 471 -25.72 -13.39 13.77
CA LYS A 471 -26.55 -14.41 14.45
C LYS A 471 -26.01 -15.84 14.51
N LYS A 472 -24.79 -16.14 14.04
CA LYS A 472 -24.16 -17.46 14.27
C LYS A 472 -22.64 -17.35 14.44
N ASP A 473 -22.12 -18.08 15.42
CA ASP A 473 -20.69 -18.40 15.49
C ASP A 473 -20.37 -19.41 14.39
N LEU A 474 -19.41 -19.06 13.52
CA LEU A 474 -18.87 -19.98 12.54
C LEU A 474 -18.23 -21.16 13.27
N LYS A 475 -18.80 -22.36 13.12
CA LYS A 475 -18.12 -23.59 13.55
C LYS A 475 -16.90 -23.77 12.67
N LYS A 476 -15.75 -23.39 13.22
CA LYS A 476 -14.41 -23.55 12.64
C LYS A 476 -14.12 -25.05 12.49
N SER A 477 -14.27 -25.59 11.30
CA SER A 477 -13.59 -26.84 10.93
C SER A 477 -12.37 -26.48 10.09
N LYS A 478 -11.22 -27.09 10.42
CA LYS A 478 -10.01 -27.01 9.59
C LYS A 478 -10.38 -27.42 8.16
N ALA A 479 -9.96 -26.65 7.17
CA ALA A 479 -10.05 -27.12 5.78
C ALA A 479 -9.41 -28.52 5.69
N PRO A 480 -10.03 -29.49 4.99
CA PRO A 480 -9.47 -30.83 4.86
C PRO A 480 -8.00 -30.76 4.44
N ASP A 481 -7.16 -31.60 5.04
CA ASP A 481 -5.79 -31.74 4.58
C ASP A 481 -5.84 -32.13 3.09
N PRO A 482 -5.21 -31.38 2.17
CA PRO A 482 -5.30 -31.65 0.74
C PRO A 482 -4.74 -33.03 0.34
N SER A 483 -4.05 -33.72 1.25
CA SER A 483 -3.58 -35.09 1.04
C SER A 483 -4.57 -36.19 1.46
N VAL A 484 -5.73 -35.84 2.04
CA VAL A 484 -6.71 -36.81 2.56
C VAL A 484 -8.09 -36.55 1.97
N ALA A 485 -8.51 -37.44 1.07
CA ALA A 485 -9.87 -37.45 0.53
C ALA A 485 -10.90 -37.73 1.66
N PRO A 486 -12.13 -37.18 1.59
CA PRO A 486 -13.11 -37.33 2.65
C PRO A 486 -13.57 -38.80 2.75
N GLU A 487 -13.39 -39.42 3.92
CA GLU A 487 -14.03 -40.70 4.23
C GLU A 487 -15.54 -40.50 4.28
N GLY A 488 -16.26 -41.30 3.49
CA GLY A 488 -17.70 -41.30 3.44
C GLY A 488 -18.29 -41.67 4.80
N GLN A 489 -18.90 -40.69 5.46
CA GLN A 489 -19.69 -40.89 6.65
C GLN A 489 -20.96 -41.67 6.24
N SER A 490 -21.00 -42.96 6.55
CA SER A 490 -22.22 -43.75 6.50
C SER A 490 -22.62 -44.12 7.93
N ASP A 491 -23.66 -43.46 8.41
CA ASP A 491 -24.42 -43.86 9.58
C ASP A 491 -25.15 -45.18 9.27
N SER A 492 -24.83 -46.26 10.00
CA SER A 492 -25.85 -47.25 10.39
C SER A 492 -25.29 -48.27 11.40
N GLU A 493 -26.12 -48.52 12.41
CA GLU A 493 -25.93 -49.40 13.55
C GLU A 493 -26.10 -50.90 13.19
N GLU A 494 -25.62 -51.75 14.12
CA GLU A 494 -26.07 -53.12 14.43
C GLU A 494 -25.64 -54.37 13.60
N GLN A 495 -24.70 -55.11 14.22
CA GLN A 495 -24.87 -56.45 14.83
C GLN A 495 -24.65 -57.77 14.03
N SER A 496 -23.81 -58.62 14.64
CA SER A 496 -23.66 -60.10 14.59
C SER A 496 -23.00 -60.76 13.37
N ASP A 497 -22.38 -61.94 13.43
CA ASP A 497 -21.62 -62.74 14.41
C ASP A 497 -21.12 -63.99 13.63
N SER A 498 -19.95 -64.51 14.02
CA SER A 498 -19.53 -65.92 13.95
C SER A 498 -19.08 -66.61 12.63
N THR A 499 -17.80 -67.00 12.68
CA THR A 499 -17.22 -68.36 12.47
C THR A 499 -16.92 -68.91 11.06
N ALA A 500 -15.63 -68.83 10.72
CA ALA A 500 -14.66 -69.92 10.56
C ALA A 500 -14.99 -71.20 9.74
N SER A 501 -14.05 -71.45 8.81
CA SER A 501 -13.44 -72.73 8.36
C SER A 501 -13.57 -72.93 6.85
N SER A 502 -12.61 -73.49 6.10
CA SER A 502 -11.17 -73.71 6.18
C SER A 502 -10.78 -74.37 4.85
N ASP A 503 -9.53 -74.17 4.43
CA ASP A 503 -8.75 -75.00 3.49
C ASP A 503 -9.16 -75.02 2.01
N SER A 504 -8.25 -75.10 1.03
CA SER A 504 -6.80 -74.86 0.94
C SER A 504 -6.44 -75.18 -0.51
N SER A 505 -5.75 -74.29 -1.21
CA SER A 505 -4.78 -74.70 -2.23
C SER A 505 -3.83 -73.55 -2.50
N ALA A 506 -2.63 -73.66 -1.93
CA ALA A 506 -1.53 -72.74 -2.14
C ALA A 506 -0.93 -72.90 -3.54
N SER A 507 -0.60 -71.78 -4.18
CA SER A 507 0.67 -71.65 -4.88
C SER A 507 1.15 -70.21 -4.82
N SER A 508 2.32 -70.06 -4.18
CA SER A 508 3.41 -69.12 -4.49
C SER A 508 3.09 -67.62 -4.64
N ASP A 509 3.37 -66.89 -3.56
CA ASP A 509 4.25 -65.71 -3.53
C ASP A 509 4.87 -65.30 -4.88
N SER A 510 4.35 -64.20 -5.44
CA SER A 510 5.18 -63.22 -6.12
C SER A 510 4.93 -61.86 -5.47
N SER A 511 5.79 -61.56 -4.51
CA SER A 511 6.21 -60.20 -4.19
C SER A 511 6.65 -59.49 -5.48
N THR A 512 5.72 -58.86 -6.17
CA THR A 512 5.94 -58.01 -7.34
C THR A 512 5.19 -56.71 -7.13
N ASP A 513 5.97 -55.63 -7.07
CA ASP A 513 5.62 -54.25 -7.39
C ASP A 513 4.13 -53.95 -7.46
N SER A 514 3.56 -53.61 -6.31
CA SER A 514 2.44 -52.68 -6.29
C SER A 514 3.05 -51.29 -6.29
N GLU A 515 3.38 -50.79 -7.49
CA GLU A 515 3.52 -49.37 -7.78
C GLU A 515 2.43 -48.64 -6.99
N LYS A 516 2.81 -47.73 -6.10
CA LYS A 516 1.85 -46.80 -5.48
C LYS A 516 1.31 -45.91 -6.60
N ASP A 517 0.21 -46.36 -7.16
CA ASP A 517 -0.83 -45.62 -7.87
C ASP A 517 -0.86 -44.16 -7.37
N GLY A 518 -0.56 -43.14 -8.17
CA GLY A 518 -1.04 -42.93 -9.53
C GLY A 518 -2.03 -41.76 -9.60
N THR A 519 -2.40 -41.16 -8.46
CA THR A 519 -3.28 -39.99 -8.36
C THR A 519 -2.69 -38.76 -9.06
N ASP A 520 -3.54 -38.02 -9.75
CA ASP A 520 -3.22 -36.75 -10.38
C ASP A 520 -3.18 -35.62 -9.32
N ASP A 521 -1.99 -35.04 -9.07
CA ASP A 521 -1.75 -34.04 -8.02
C ASP A 521 -2.27 -32.65 -8.40
N SER A 522 -3.58 -32.54 -8.61
CA SER A 522 -4.29 -31.33 -9.03
C SER A 522 -4.67 -30.39 -7.88
N SER A 523 -4.11 -30.58 -6.67
CA SER A 523 -4.48 -29.77 -5.50
C SER A 523 -4.03 -28.30 -5.63
N TRP A 524 -4.90 -27.36 -5.27
CA TRP A 524 -4.60 -25.94 -5.29
C TRP A 524 -3.49 -25.56 -4.29
N PRO A 525 -2.42 -24.86 -4.71
CA PRO A 525 -1.34 -24.44 -3.83
C PRO A 525 -1.69 -23.20 -3.02
N ILE A 526 -0.92 -22.93 -1.98
CA ILE A 526 -0.93 -21.63 -1.30
C ILE A 526 -0.31 -20.59 -2.24
N VAL A 527 -1.03 -19.49 -2.53
CA VAL A 527 -0.50 -18.37 -3.31
C VAL A 527 -0.43 -17.13 -2.41
N THR A 528 0.76 -16.54 -2.27
CA THR A 528 0.95 -15.27 -1.54
C THR A 528 0.83 -14.06 -2.46
N GLY A 529 0.89 -12.87 -1.88
CA GLY A 529 0.91 -11.61 -2.61
C GLY A 529 1.24 -10.43 -1.70
N TYR A 530 1.26 -9.24 -2.29
CA TYR A 530 1.47 -7.97 -1.60
C TYR A 530 0.85 -6.82 -2.40
N GLY A 531 0.29 -5.86 -1.67
CA GLY A 531 -0.31 -4.62 -2.19
C GLY A 531 -1.80 -4.48 -1.87
N ALA A 532 -2.44 -5.58 -1.48
CA ALA A 532 -3.88 -5.70 -1.24
C ALA A 532 -4.74 -5.12 -2.37
N TYR A 533 -4.47 -5.53 -3.61
CA TYR A 533 -5.13 -4.99 -4.80
C TYR A 533 -6.64 -5.17 -4.71
N LEU A 534 -7.39 -4.11 -5.00
CA LEU A 534 -8.84 -4.08 -4.81
C LEU A 534 -9.54 -5.19 -5.60
N ASP A 535 -9.09 -5.44 -6.83
CA ASP A 535 -9.60 -6.48 -7.72
C ASP A 535 -9.18 -7.90 -7.33
N ASN A 536 -8.14 -8.07 -6.52
CA ASN A 536 -7.73 -9.37 -5.97
C ASN A 536 -8.47 -9.74 -4.67
N ILE A 537 -9.13 -8.80 -3.98
CA ILE A 537 -9.80 -9.06 -2.70
C ILE A 537 -10.81 -10.22 -2.78
N PRO A 538 -11.67 -10.33 -3.81
CA PRO A 538 -12.55 -11.49 -3.95
C PRO A 538 -11.78 -12.82 -4.04
N GLY A 539 -10.66 -12.85 -4.77
CA GLY A 539 -9.79 -14.03 -4.85
C GLY A 539 -9.15 -14.40 -3.51
N ILE A 540 -8.97 -13.43 -2.62
CA ILE A 540 -8.52 -13.66 -1.24
C ILE A 540 -9.65 -14.24 -0.38
N VAL A 541 -10.87 -13.72 -0.51
CA VAL A 541 -12.06 -14.24 0.18
C VAL A 541 -12.32 -15.70 -0.19
N ASP A 542 -12.22 -16.03 -1.48
CA ASP A 542 -12.45 -17.37 -2.02
C ASP A 542 -11.23 -18.31 -1.81
N GLY A 543 -10.12 -17.80 -1.29
CA GLY A 543 -8.91 -18.58 -1.02
C GLY A 543 -8.11 -19.03 -2.25
N GLN A 544 -8.38 -18.45 -3.43
CA GLN A 544 -7.55 -18.64 -4.62
C GLN A 544 -6.18 -17.99 -4.42
N GLN A 545 -6.17 -16.78 -3.86
CA GLN A 545 -5.00 -16.17 -3.24
C GLN A 545 -5.13 -16.35 -1.72
N TRP A 546 -4.17 -16.98 -1.06
CA TRP A 546 -4.30 -17.26 0.38
C TRP A 546 -4.10 -16.00 1.23
N MET A 547 -3.09 -15.20 0.89
CA MET A 547 -2.75 -13.99 1.63
C MET A 547 -2.28 -12.85 0.73
N THR A 548 -2.44 -11.63 1.22
CA THR A 548 -1.71 -10.43 0.77
C THR A 548 -1.21 -9.66 1.99
N ALA A 549 -0.30 -8.73 1.79
CA ALA A 549 0.16 -7.83 2.84
C ALA A 549 0.25 -6.39 2.32
N LEU A 550 0.20 -5.43 3.23
CA LEU A 550 0.22 -4.00 2.92
C LEU A 550 0.80 -3.19 4.08
N GLU A 551 1.10 -1.92 3.82
CA GLU A 551 1.54 -0.97 4.85
C GLU A 551 0.40 -0.67 5.83
N ASP A 552 0.68 -0.66 7.14
CA ASP A 552 -0.26 -0.14 8.14
C ASP A 552 -0.25 1.40 8.15
N ARG A 553 -0.68 2.00 7.05
CA ARG A 553 -0.67 3.45 6.85
C ARG A 553 -1.47 4.19 7.93
N LYS A 554 -2.55 3.62 8.48
CA LYS A 554 -3.36 4.23 9.54
C LYS A 554 -2.61 4.29 10.87
N THR A 555 -2.07 3.17 11.34
CA THR A 555 -1.29 3.15 12.60
C THR A 555 0.00 3.96 12.46
N LEU A 556 0.65 3.89 11.30
CA LEU A 556 1.84 4.68 10.99
C LEU A 556 1.54 6.19 11.00
N ALA A 557 0.46 6.61 10.34
CA ALA A 557 0.03 8.01 10.31
C ALA A 557 -0.34 8.53 11.70
N ASP A 558 -1.03 7.73 12.52
CA ASP A 558 -1.36 8.08 13.90
C ASP A 558 -0.10 8.26 14.76
N THR A 559 0.83 7.30 14.68
CA THR A 559 2.08 7.35 15.44
C THR A 559 2.98 8.49 14.97
N LEU A 560 3.05 8.74 13.66
CA LEU A 560 3.78 9.88 13.11
C LEU A 560 3.16 11.21 13.56
N ALA A 561 1.83 11.33 13.56
CA ALA A 561 1.16 12.52 14.09
C ALA A 561 1.47 12.76 15.58
N GLN A 562 1.62 11.69 16.37
CA GLN A 562 2.08 11.78 17.76
C GLN A 562 3.52 12.30 17.83
N ALA A 563 4.43 11.74 17.02
CA ALA A 563 5.82 12.17 16.97
C ALA A 563 5.93 13.65 16.57
N LEU A 564 5.21 14.08 15.53
CA LEU A 564 5.18 15.48 15.08
C LEU A 564 4.64 16.43 16.16
N ALA A 565 3.62 16.02 16.91
CA ALA A 565 3.12 16.82 18.02
C ALA A 565 4.15 16.97 19.15
N LEU A 566 4.92 15.93 19.45
CA LEU A 566 6.02 15.99 20.43
C LEU A 566 7.16 16.86 19.91
N MET A 567 7.58 16.71 18.65
CA MET A 567 8.62 17.51 18.02
C MET A 567 8.24 18.99 18.01
N ASN A 568 7.02 19.33 17.58
CA ASN A 568 6.52 20.71 17.58
C ASN A 568 6.38 21.31 19.00
N ALA A 569 6.37 20.46 20.03
CA ALA A 569 6.37 20.85 21.44
C ALA A 569 7.76 20.79 22.09
N ASP A 570 8.81 20.52 21.30
CA ASP A 570 10.20 20.28 21.71
C ASP A 570 10.33 19.22 22.82
N GLN A 571 9.52 18.17 22.72
CA GLN A 571 9.48 17.03 23.63
C GLN A 571 10.21 15.81 23.04
N SER A 572 10.76 14.97 23.93
CA SER A 572 11.48 13.76 23.53
C SER A 572 10.57 12.72 22.86
N LEU A 573 11.07 12.13 21.77
CA LEU A 573 10.45 11.00 21.07
C LEU A 573 10.57 9.67 21.81
N SER A 574 11.36 9.59 22.89
CA SER A 574 11.61 8.35 23.66
C SER A 574 10.35 7.75 24.31
N THR A 575 9.23 8.47 24.30
CA THR A 575 7.92 7.99 24.77
C THR A 575 7.21 7.11 23.74
N ILE A 576 7.65 7.11 22.49
CA ILE A 576 7.09 6.30 21.39
C ILE A 576 7.98 5.07 21.20
N SER A 577 7.47 3.89 21.59
CA SER A 577 8.22 2.63 21.59
C SER A 577 8.62 2.11 20.21
N SER A 578 7.90 2.52 19.16
CA SER A 578 8.19 2.19 17.77
C SER A 578 9.26 3.08 17.14
N ILE A 579 9.82 4.03 17.90
CA ILE A 579 10.96 4.86 17.46
C ILE A 579 12.23 4.35 18.13
N ALA A 580 13.19 3.93 17.31
CA ALA A 580 14.53 3.54 17.75
C ALA A 580 15.59 4.08 16.79
N SER A 581 16.83 4.24 17.28
CA SER A 581 17.94 4.52 16.38
C SER A 581 18.22 3.28 15.53
N ALA A 582 18.12 3.40 14.22
CA ALA A 582 18.35 2.31 13.29
C ALA A 582 19.16 2.79 12.09
N LYS A 583 19.92 1.87 11.49
CA LYS A 583 20.56 2.10 10.21
C LYS A 583 19.62 1.64 9.10
N SER A 584 19.18 2.55 8.24
CA SER A 584 18.34 2.26 7.09
C SER A 584 18.82 3.05 5.87
N ASN A 585 18.86 2.41 4.70
CA ASN A 585 19.29 3.03 3.45
C ASN A 585 20.59 3.85 3.57
N GLY A 586 21.58 3.30 4.28
CA GLY A 586 22.90 3.91 4.46
C GLY A 586 23.03 4.94 5.58
N ILE A 587 21.93 5.43 6.15
CA ILE A 587 21.94 6.46 7.21
C ILE A 587 21.55 5.87 8.58
N THR A 588 22.09 6.44 9.65
CA THR A 588 21.65 6.15 11.03
C THR A 588 20.85 7.32 11.56
N ALA A 589 19.58 7.09 11.91
CA ALA A 589 18.67 8.12 12.41
C ALA A 589 17.63 7.52 13.38
N PRO A 590 16.99 8.34 14.23
CA PRO A 590 15.73 7.95 14.88
C PRO A 590 14.76 7.47 13.79
N THR A 591 14.28 6.25 13.91
CA THR A 591 13.51 5.58 12.87
C THR A 591 12.21 5.05 13.46
N LEU A 592 11.08 5.47 12.90
CA LEU A 592 9.75 4.96 13.23
C LEU A 592 9.45 3.73 12.38
N THR A 593 9.31 2.57 13.00
CA THR A 593 8.98 1.32 12.28
C THR A 593 7.64 0.75 12.76
N HIS A 594 6.91 0.17 11.82
CA HIS A 594 5.69 -0.60 12.10
C HIS A 594 5.70 -1.92 11.32
N ALA A 595 4.96 -2.89 11.82
CA ALA A 595 4.78 -4.15 11.12
C ALA A 595 3.79 -3.98 9.96
N LEU A 596 3.99 -4.76 8.90
CA LEU A 596 3.03 -4.84 7.80
C LEU A 596 1.74 -5.53 8.27
N ILE A 597 0.61 -5.11 7.72
CA ILE A 597 -0.66 -5.81 7.89
C ILE A 597 -0.61 -7.04 6.98
N THR A 598 -0.87 -8.22 7.55
CA THR A 598 -1.14 -9.43 6.77
C THR A 598 -2.65 -9.65 6.67
N VAL A 599 -3.11 -10.00 5.48
CA VAL A 599 -4.54 -10.17 5.17
C VAL A 599 -4.74 -11.54 4.53
N SER A 600 -5.72 -12.26 5.02
CA SER A 600 -6.24 -13.53 4.49
C SER A 600 -7.76 -13.52 4.64
N ALA A 601 -8.47 -14.51 4.07
CA ALA A 601 -9.91 -14.67 4.27
C ALA A 601 -10.32 -14.60 5.77
N SER A 602 -9.49 -15.15 6.66
CA SER A 602 -9.80 -15.27 8.09
C SER A 602 -9.85 -13.95 8.87
N ASN A 603 -9.12 -12.92 8.41
CA ASN A 603 -8.99 -11.64 9.10
C ASN A 603 -9.31 -10.42 8.23
N LEU A 604 -9.68 -10.61 6.96
CA LEU A 604 -9.96 -9.53 5.99
C LEU A 604 -10.95 -8.50 6.53
N LYS A 605 -12.04 -8.95 7.16
CA LYS A 605 -13.03 -8.04 7.74
C LYS A 605 -12.39 -7.11 8.78
N SER A 606 -11.70 -7.68 9.77
CA SER A 606 -11.05 -6.88 10.83
C SER A 606 -9.86 -6.06 10.33
N ALA A 607 -9.16 -6.54 9.31
CA ALA A 607 -7.92 -5.93 8.83
C ALA A 607 -8.17 -4.82 7.79
N LEU A 608 -9.20 -4.95 6.95
CA LEU A 608 -9.47 -4.02 5.85
C LEU A 608 -10.85 -3.33 5.90
N ILE A 609 -11.90 -4.01 6.35
CA ILE A 609 -13.26 -3.44 6.33
C ILE A 609 -13.53 -2.61 7.58
N ASP A 610 -13.33 -3.20 8.77
CA ASP A 610 -13.58 -2.54 10.06
C ASP A 610 -12.61 -1.39 10.30
N THR A 611 -11.47 -1.41 9.61
CA THR A 611 -10.44 -0.38 9.62
C THR A 611 -10.62 0.61 8.47
N ASP A 612 -11.68 0.56 7.66
CA ASP A 612 -11.96 1.45 6.53
C ASP A 612 -10.79 1.59 5.53
N TYR A 613 -10.07 0.50 5.24
CA TYR A 613 -9.17 0.45 4.08
C TYR A 613 -9.94 0.19 2.79
N VAL A 614 -10.99 -0.63 2.87
CA VAL A 614 -11.91 -0.96 1.77
C VAL A 614 -13.34 -1.04 2.29
N THR A 615 -14.33 -0.87 1.41
CA THR A 615 -15.73 -1.09 1.77
C THR A 615 -16.11 -2.57 1.67
N ALA A 616 -17.22 -2.97 2.28
CA ALA A 616 -17.76 -4.33 2.09
C ALA A 616 -18.06 -4.61 0.60
N ALA A 617 -18.56 -3.62 -0.14
CA ALA A 617 -18.83 -3.74 -1.56
C ALA A 617 -17.55 -3.98 -2.39
N ASP A 618 -16.44 -3.35 -2.02
CA ASP A 618 -15.14 -3.58 -2.67
C ASP A 618 -14.63 -5.01 -2.43
N ALA A 619 -15.00 -5.62 -1.31
CA ALA A 619 -14.67 -7.01 -0.99
C ALA A 619 -15.67 -8.03 -1.60
N GLY A 620 -16.66 -7.57 -2.37
CA GLY A 620 -17.70 -8.43 -2.93
C GLY A 620 -18.71 -8.97 -1.91
N LEU A 621 -18.85 -8.30 -0.75
CA LEU A 621 -19.68 -8.71 0.40
C LEU A 621 -20.99 -7.92 0.56
#